data_AF-A0A9Q0D6S0-F1
#
_entry.id   AF-A0A9Q0D6S0-F1
#
_cell.length_a   1.000
_cell.length_b   1.000
_cell.length_c   1.000
_cell.angle_alpha   90.00
_cell.angle_beta   90.00
_cell.angle_gamma   90.00
#
_symmetry.space_group_name_H-M   'P 1'
#
loop_
_entity.id
_entity.type
_entity.pdbx_description
1 polymer ?
#
loop_
_entity_poly.entity_id
_entity_poly.type
_entity_poly.pdbx_seq_one_letter_code
_entity_poly.pdbx_strand_id
1 'polypeptide(L)' 'MGLERLTRRHAVKLSPGPNCTVEECSLAVGAVVGHDGVKSASRMNNAVVIFLDCVDKVDWIAELGVVIHDSFIPCFH' A
#
# COMPACT_ATOMS: atom_id res chain seq x y z
N MET A 1 -10.66 9.30 9.88
CA MET A 1 -10.95 7.97 10.47
C MET A 1 -9.77 7.59 11.34
N GLY A 2 -10.00 7.12 12.57
CA GLY A 2 -8.94 6.60 13.44
C GLY A 2 -8.48 5.20 13.00
N LEU A 3 -7.25 4.83 13.37
CA LEU A 3 -6.67 3.50 13.08
C LEU A 3 -7.53 2.34 13.65
N GLU A 4 -8.33 2.60 14.67
CA GLU A 4 -9.18 1.62 15.38
C GLU A 4 -10.26 0.96 14.50
N ARG A 5 -10.56 1.52 13.32
CA ARG A 5 -11.57 0.98 12.39
C ARG A 5 -10.97 0.23 11.20
N LEU A 6 -9.65 0.16 11.10
CA LEU A 6 -8.97 -0.53 10.02
C LEU A 6 -9.02 -2.04 10.24
N THR A 7 -9.57 -2.74 9.25
CA THR A 7 -9.61 -4.21 9.21
C THR A 7 -8.70 -4.72 8.10
N ARG A 8 -8.50 -6.04 8.01
CA ARG A 8 -7.70 -6.65 6.92
C ARG A 8 -8.17 -6.26 5.52
N ARG A 9 -9.45 -5.91 5.33
CA ARG A 9 -9.99 -5.45 4.03
C ARG A 9 -9.44 -4.09 3.59
N HIS A 10 -8.88 -3.33 4.52
CA HIS A 10 -8.27 -2.04 4.25
C HIS A 10 -6.78 -2.18 3.95
N ALA A 11 -6.21 -3.38 4.09
CA ALA A 11 -4.81 -3.63 3.86
C ALA A 11 -4.56 -4.02 2.42
N VAL A 12 -3.52 -3.43 1.83
CA VAL A 12 -2.89 -3.90 0.60
C VAL A 12 -1.47 -4.36 0.92
N LYS A 13 -1.07 -5.46 0.30
CA LYS A 13 0.24 -6.06 0.39
C LYS A 13 0.99 -5.84 -0.91
N LEU A 14 2.19 -5.29 -0.79
CA LEU A 14 3.18 -5.16 -1.85
C LEU A 14 4.37 -6.06 -1.52
N SER A 15 4.99 -6.66 -2.52
CA SER A 15 6.23 -7.43 -2.35
C SER A 15 7.39 -6.72 -3.05
N PRO A 16 7.82 -5.54 -2.55
CA PRO A 16 8.91 -4.80 -3.16
C PRO A 16 10.25 -5.50 -2.84
N GLY A 17 11.28 -5.18 -3.62
CA GLY A 17 12.64 -5.65 -3.36
C GLY A 17 13.13 -5.30 -1.93
N PRO A 18 14.19 -5.97 -1.44
CA PRO A 18 14.72 -5.74 -0.09
C PRO A 18 15.26 -4.32 0.10
N ASN A 19 15.63 -3.65 -0.99
CA ASN A 19 16.18 -2.30 -0.97
C ASN A 19 15.10 -1.19 -0.92
N CYS A 20 13.83 -1.53 -1.11
CA CYS A 20 12.75 -0.55 -1.03
C CYS A 20 12.29 -0.35 0.42
N THR A 21 12.20 0.90 0.83
CA THR A 21 11.73 1.30 2.16
C THR A 21 10.21 1.27 2.23
N VAL A 22 9.69 1.26 3.46
CA VAL A 22 8.24 1.39 3.72
C VAL A 22 7.73 2.76 3.26
N GLU A 23 8.56 3.80 3.37
CA GLU A 23 8.24 5.15 2.94
C GLU A 23 8.07 5.24 1.42
N GLU A 24 9.00 4.70 0.63
CA GLU A 24 8.89 4.67 -0.83
C GLU A 24 7.63 3.93 -1.29
N CYS A 25 7.30 2.82 -0.64
CA CYS A 25 6.05 2.11 -0.91
C CYS A 25 4.82 2.95 -0.59
N SER A 26 4.85 3.67 0.53
CA SER A 26 3.74 4.55 0.96
C SER A 26 3.57 5.74 0.01
N LEU A 27 4.67 6.31 -0.49
CA LEU A 27 4.66 7.38 -1.48
C LEU A 27 4.08 6.89 -2.81
N ALA A 28 4.52 5.73 -3.30
CA ALA A 28 4.02 5.16 -4.55
C ALA A 28 2.53 4.81 -4.47
N VAL A 29 2.08 4.21 -3.36
CA VAL A 29 0.66 3.95 -3.11
C VAL A 29 -0.12 5.26 -3.03
N GLY A 30 0.37 6.23 -2.26
CA GLY A 30 -0.27 7.54 -2.12
C GLY A 30 -0.37 8.34 -3.42
N ALA A 31 0.56 8.14 -4.37
CA ALA A 31 0.48 8.75 -5.70
C ALA A 31 -0.70 8.20 -6.53
N VAL A 32 -1.14 6.96 -6.27
CA VAL A 32 -2.27 6.33 -6.96
C VAL A 32 -3.61 6.64 -6.27
N VAL A 33 -3.67 6.55 -4.93
CA VAL A 33 -4.94 6.64 -4.18
C VAL A 33 -5.12 7.93 -3.37
N GLY A 34 -4.15 8.84 -3.45
CA GLY A 34 -4.04 10.05 -2.65
C GLY A 34 -3.32 9.81 -1.32
N HIS A 35 -2.37 10.69 -0.96
CA HIS A 35 -1.54 10.54 0.25
C HIS A 35 -2.36 10.53 1.55
N ASP A 36 -3.43 11.32 1.65
CA ASP A 36 -4.35 11.29 2.79
C ASP A 36 -5.05 9.94 2.96
N GLY A 37 -5.13 9.13 1.89
CA GLY A 37 -5.70 7.79 1.92
C GLY A 37 -4.85 6.78 2.70
N VAL A 38 -3.54 6.98 2.77
CA VAL A 38 -2.62 6.09 3.48
C VAL A 38 -2.70 6.34 4.98
N LYS A 39 -3.00 5.29 5.77
CA LYS A 39 -3.19 5.40 7.23
C LYS A 39 -2.06 4.80 8.04
N SER A 40 -1.51 3.68 7.59
CA SER A 40 -0.34 3.08 8.20
C SER A 40 0.35 2.18 7.19
N ALA A 41 1.64 1.97 7.39
CA ALA A 41 2.44 1.08 6.58
C ALA A 41 3.47 0.37 7.46
N SER A 42 3.75 -0.89 7.16
CA SER A 42 4.75 -1.69 7.88
C SER A 42 5.36 -2.76 6.99
N ARG A 43 6.62 -3.13 7.26
CA ARG A 43 7.29 -4.24 6.58
C ARG A 43 7.14 -5.52 7.40
N MET A 44 6.64 -6.57 6.77
CA MET A 44 6.43 -7.89 7.35
C MET A 44 6.91 -8.97 6.37
N ASN A 45 7.90 -9.79 6.77
CA ASN A 45 8.39 -10.94 5.99
C ASN A 45 8.68 -10.61 4.51
N ASN A 46 9.50 -9.58 4.26
CA ASN A 46 9.81 -9.04 2.92
C ASN A 46 8.66 -8.41 2.13
N ALA A 47 7.44 -8.38 2.65
CA ALA A 47 6.34 -7.62 2.08
C ALA A 47 6.12 -6.31 2.84
N VAL A 48 5.59 -5.29 2.17
CA VAL A 48 5.09 -4.08 2.81
C VAL A 48 3.56 -4.16 2.80
N VAL A 49 2.97 -3.99 3.98
CA VAL A 49 1.52 -3.94 4.15
C VAL A 49 1.14 -2.50 4.45
N ILE A 50 0.18 -1.97 3.68
CA ILE A 50 -0.29 -0.58 3.79
C ILE A 50 -1.79 -0.60 4.03
N PHE A 51 -2.25 0.11 5.04
CA PHE A 51 -3.67 0.29 5.31
C PHE A 51 -4.17 1.61 4.71
N LEU A 52 -5.29 1.54 4.01
CA LEU A 52 -5.98 2.67 3.39
C LEU A 52 -7.25 3.06 4.15
N ASP A 53 -7.78 4.26 3.91
CA ASP A 53 -9.01 4.75 4.53
C ASP A 53 -10.30 4.09 4.03
N CYS A 54 -10.31 3.57 2.81
CA CYS A 54 -11.48 2.90 2.22
C CYS A 54 -11.08 1.66 1.43
N VAL A 55 -11.97 0.67 1.40
CA VAL A 55 -11.82 -0.58 0.65
C VAL A 55 -11.80 -0.34 -0.86
N ASP A 56 -12.56 0.63 -1.38
CA ASP A 56 -12.56 0.93 -2.82
C ASP A 56 -11.17 1.30 -3.35
N LYS A 57 -10.36 1.99 -2.52
CA LYS A 57 -8.97 2.32 -2.87
C LYS A 57 -8.05 1.11 -2.82
N VAL A 58 -8.36 0.13 -1.97
CA VAL A 58 -7.63 -1.15 -1.90
C VAL A 58 -7.90 -1.97 -3.16
N ASP A 59 -9.16 -2.05 -3.58
CA ASP A 59 -9.55 -2.73 -4.83
C ASP A 59 -8.89 -2.04 -6.03
N TRP A 60 -9.00 -0.71 -6.10
CA TRP A 60 -8.39 0.10 -7.15
C TRP A 60 -6.88 -0.12 -7.30
N ILE A 61 -6.15 -0.10 -6.18
CA ILE A 61 -4.69 -0.29 -6.24
C ILE A 61 -4.30 -1.75 -6.47
N ALA A 62 -5.13 -2.73 -6.08
CA ALA A 62 -4.90 -4.13 -6.40
C ALA A 62 -4.98 -4.38 -7.92
N GLU A 63 -5.87 -3.68 -8.62
CA GLU A 63 -6.00 -3.75 -10.08
C GLU A 63 -4.85 -3.01 -10.80
N LEU A 64 -4.45 -1.84 -10.31
CA LEU A 64 -3.44 -1.00 -10.98
C LEU A 64 -2.00 -1.36 -10.64
N GLY A 65 -1.73 -1.81 -9.41
CA GLY A 65 -0.38 -1.89 -8.87
C GLY A 65 0.28 -0.51 -8.69
N VAL A 66 1.59 -0.52 -8.47
CA VAL A 66 2.41 0.70 -8.35
C VAL A 66 3.74 0.54 -9.08
N VAL A 67 4.41 1.65 -9.36
CA VAL A 67 5.77 1.67 -9.90
C VAL A 67 6.71 2.28 -8.86
N ILE A 68 7.78 1.55 -8.52
CA ILE A 68 8.84 2.02 -7.63
C ILE A 68 10.17 1.76 -8.33
N HIS A 69 11.03 2.78 -8.46
CA HIS A 69 12.31 2.68 -9.18
C HIS A 69 12.14 2.05 -10.58
N ASP A 70 11.17 2.57 -11.35
CA ASP A 70 10.84 2.09 -12.70
C ASP A 70 10.44 0.60 -12.78
N SER A 71 10.20 -0.04 -11.64
CA SER A 71 9.78 -1.44 -11.54
C SER A 71 8.32 -1.51 -11.15
N PHE A 72 7.53 -2.22 -11.96
CA PHE A 72 6.14 -2.52 -11.65
C PHE A 72 6.03 -3.52 -10.50
N ILE A 73 5.23 -3.18 -9.49
CA ILE A 73 4.99 -3.99 -8.30
C ILE A 73 3.49 -4.25 -8.17
N PRO A 74 3.05 -5.51 -8.29
CA PRO A 74 1.65 -5.86 -8.10
C PRO A 74 1.26 -5.72 -6.63
N CYS A 75 -0.01 -5.36 -6.43
CA CYS A 75 -0.62 -5.16 -5.12
C CYS A 75 -1.68 -6.24 -4.89
N PHE A 76 -1.76 -6.77 -3.67
CA PHE A 76 -2.69 -7.85 -3.32
C PHE A 76 -3.40 -7.53 -2.02
N HIS A 77 -4.71 -7.77 -1.90
CA HIS A 77 -5.47 -7.53 -0.68
C HIS A 77 -6.08 -8.81 -0.09
#